data_AF-A0A3N5WUY9-F1
#
_entry.id   AF-A0A3N5WUY9-F1
#
_cell.length_a   1.000
_cell.length_b   1.000
_cell.length_c   1.000
_cell.angle_alpha   90.00
_cell.angle_beta   90.00
_cell.angle_gamma   90.00
#
_symmetry.space_group_name_H-M   'P 1'
#
loop_
_entity.id
_entity.type
_entity.pdbx_description
1 polymer ?
#
loop_
_entity_poly.entity_id
_entity_poly.type
_entity_poly.pdbx_seq_one_letter_code
_entity_poly.pdbx_strand_id
1 'polypeptide(L)'
;MRKGRMRLVFFVFLGLIGMPLSAWGAEVEVGQVVVTATKTEVEVSEVPQSLSVITRAEILRAPDRTVGEIIHRVTGVEVSQNGPRGSLALPRIRGSEPAQVLVLLDGRRINDAQLALYDLNSLPVAKEEIERIEVLRGGASALYGTDAMGGVIHIITKRASKTPSTYVSASLGRFDTQEYTLSHRWKPGAVGYGLTIARETSDGYRPNSDYENWILGGELSYEPAPHSEIRFAARSIRKEIGAPNTIQFPDPDDRQKDNNLLLDLSYQGKWTPELNLSFKGFQNIYRMTFDPG
;
A
#
# COMPACT_ATOMS: atom_id res chain seq x y z
N MET A 1 42.16 19.89 -12.04
CA MET A 1 40.71 20.16 -12.17
C MET A 1 39.97 19.56 -10.97
N ARG A 2 39.62 20.37 -9.97
CA ARG A 2 38.85 19.95 -8.78
C ARG A 2 37.39 20.35 -9.01
N LYS A 3 36.48 19.37 -9.12
CA LYS A 3 35.03 19.61 -9.21
C LYS A 3 34.53 20.09 -7.83
N GLY A 4 34.01 21.31 -7.77
CA GLY A 4 33.42 21.90 -6.57
C GLY A 4 32.06 21.28 -6.26
N ARG A 5 31.86 20.86 -5.01
CA ARG A 5 30.56 20.47 -4.46
C ARG A 5 29.85 21.72 -3.97
N MET A 6 28.73 22.05 -4.58
CA MET A 6 27.86 23.17 -4.20
C MET A 6 26.99 22.73 -3.01
N ARG A 7 27.18 23.34 -1.84
CA ARG A 7 26.33 23.15 -0.66
C ARG A 7 25.18 24.14 -0.73
N LEU A 8 23.96 23.64 -0.91
CA LEU A 8 22.74 24.45 -0.86
C LEU A 8 22.29 24.52 0.61
N VAL A 9 22.42 25.69 1.22
CA VAL A 9 21.93 25.97 2.58
C VAL A 9 20.48 26.46 2.45
N PHE A 10 19.51 25.68 2.95
CA PHE A 10 18.12 26.12 3.07
C PHE A 10 17.91 26.80 4.43
N PHE A 11 17.46 28.06 4.40
CA PHE A 11 16.97 28.80 5.57
C PHE A 11 15.64 28.19 6.04
N VAL A 12 15.58 27.76 7.30
CA VAL A 12 14.33 27.36 7.97
C VAL A 12 13.59 28.62 8.42
N PHE A 13 12.46 28.92 7.77
CA PHE A 13 11.51 29.92 8.23
C PHE A 13 10.50 29.25 9.16
N LEU A 14 10.58 29.55 10.46
CA LEU A 14 9.66 29.04 11.48
C LEU A 14 8.38 29.91 11.49
N GLY A 15 7.34 29.45 10.79
CA GLY A 15 6.01 30.06 10.82
C GLY A 15 5.14 29.47 11.93
N LEU A 16 4.86 30.25 12.97
CA LEU A 16 3.81 29.98 13.95
C LEU A 16 2.43 30.00 13.28
N ILE A 17 1.72 28.87 13.27
CA ILE A 17 0.30 28.79 12.92
C ILE A 17 -0.46 28.23 14.12
N GLY A 18 -1.42 29.01 14.59
CA GLY A 18 -2.17 28.81 15.83
C GLY A 18 -3.01 27.53 15.86
N MET A 19 -3.04 26.90 17.02
CA MET A 19 -3.90 25.77 17.34
C MET A 19 -5.35 26.22 17.55
N PRO A 20 -6.36 25.60 16.92
CA PRO A 20 -7.70 25.60 17.46
C PRO A 20 -7.84 24.48 18.49
N LEU A 21 -8.37 24.87 19.65
CA LEU A 21 -8.84 23.99 20.71
C LEU A 21 -10.16 23.34 20.25
N SER A 22 -10.22 22.01 20.14
CA SER A 22 -11.48 21.30 19.84
C SER A 22 -11.64 20.01 20.64
N ALA A 23 -12.61 20.08 21.56
CA ALA A 23 -13.56 19.09 22.07
C ALA A 23 -13.12 17.62 22.24
N TRP A 24 -13.14 17.15 23.48
CA TRP A 24 -13.26 15.74 23.84
C TRP A 24 -14.64 15.20 23.44
N GLY A 25 -14.67 14.36 22.39
CA GLY A 25 -15.77 13.45 22.13
C GLY A 25 -15.36 12.06 22.62
N ALA A 26 -16.22 11.42 23.43
CA ALA A 26 -16.01 10.04 23.85
C ALA A 26 -15.97 9.13 22.61
N GLU A 27 -14.87 8.38 22.47
CA GLU A 27 -14.68 7.38 21.42
C GLU A 27 -15.60 6.20 21.72
N VAL A 28 -16.70 6.10 20.97
CA VAL A 28 -17.52 4.89 20.94
C VAL A 28 -16.71 3.87 20.14
N GLU A 29 -16.30 2.80 20.80
CA GLU A 29 -15.60 1.68 20.18
C GLU A 29 -16.58 0.95 19.24
N VAL A 30 -16.62 1.38 17.98
CA VAL A 30 -17.40 0.72 16.93
C VAL A 30 -16.68 -0.56 16.57
N GLY A 31 -17.38 -1.70 16.64
CA GLY A 31 -16.85 -3.03 16.31
C GLY A 31 -16.06 -3.02 15.00
N GLN A 32 -14.92 -3.69 15.01
CA GLN A 32 -14.00 -3.70 13.87
C GLN A 32 -14.64 -4.43 12.68
N VAL A 33 -14.96 -3.67 11.62
CA VAL A 33 -15.59 -4.19 10.41
C VAL A 33 -14.54 -4.85 9.50
N VAL A 34 -14.82 -6.08 9.07
CA VAL A 34 -13.98 -6.93 8.22
C VAL A 34 -14.69 -7.19 6.91
N VAL A 35 -13.94 -7.22 5.80
CA VAL A 35 -14.49 -7.51 4.46
C VAL A 35 -13.95 -8.81 3.87
N THR A 36 -12.78 -9.27 4.33
CA THR A 36 -12.03 -10.38 3.70
C THR A 36 -12.63 -11.75 3.96
N ALA A 37 -13.34 -11.96 5.06
CA ALA A 37 -13.85 -13.27 5.45
C ALA A 37 -15.07 -13.74 4.62
N THR A 38 -15.88 -12.81 4.12
CA THR A 38 -17.20 -13.11 3.52
C THR A 38 -17.49 -12.37 2.22
N LYS A 39 -16.58 -11.49 1.77
CA LYS A 39 -16.83 -10.49 0.70
C LYS A 39 -17.94 -9.49 1.02
N THR A 40 -18.47 -9.50 2.25
CA THR A 40 -19.43 -8.56 2.81
C THR A 40 -18.89 -8.02 4.13
N GLU A 41 -19.34 -6.83 4.54
CA GLU A 41 -18.94 -6.26 5.84
C GLU A 41 -19.53 -7.12 6.98
N VAL A 42 -18.66 -7.73 7.79
CA VAL A 42 -19.00 -8.58 8.95
C VAL A 42 -18.05 -8.24 10.09
N GLU A 43 -18.48 -8.36 11.34
CA GLU A 43 -17.63 -8.09 12.51
C GLU A 43 -16.56 -9.19 12.68
N VAL A 44 -15.35 -8.83 13.14
CA VAL A 44 -14.24 -9.80 13.37
C VAL A 44 -14.70 -11.00 14.20
N SER A 45 -15.54 -10.77 15.22
CA SER A 45 -16.04 -11.77 16.17
C SER A 45 -16.89 -12.88 15.53
N GLU A 46 -17.49 -12.61 14.37
CA GLU A 46 -18.40 -13.53 13.67
C GLU A 46 -17.67 -14.37 12.60
N VAL A 47 -16.35 -14.16 12.42
CA VAL A 47 -15.55 -14.85 11.42
C VAL A 47 -15.05 -16.20 11.97
N PRO A 48 -15.42 -17.35 11.39
CA PRO A 48 -15.00 -18.68 11.87
C PRO A 48 -13.52 -19.01 11.57
N GLN A 49 -12.82 -18.14 10.84
CA GLN A 49 -11.43 -18.31 10.40
C GLN A 49 -10.48 -17.39 11.17
N SER A 50 -9.20 -17.78 11.24
CA SER A 50 -8.19 -16.99 11.94
C SER A 50 -7.83 -15.73 11.15
N LEU A 51 -8.43 -14.62 11.56
CA LEU A 51 -8.22 -13.30 10.98
C LEU A 51 -7.36 -12.44 11.90
N SER A 52 -6.46 -11.64 11.32
CA SER A 52 -5.85 -10.51 12.00
C SER A 52 -6.12 -9.24 11.21
N VAL A 53 -6.30 -8.13 11.91
CA VAL A 53 -6.48 -6.83 11.29
C VAL A 53 -5.42 -5.88 11.84
N ILE A 54 -4.59 -5.35 10.97
CA ILE A 54 -3.63 -4.29 11.29
C ILE A 54 -4.36 -2.96 11.06
N THR A 55 -4.63 -2.26 12.14
CA THR A 55 -5.36 -0.99 12.15
C THR A 55 -4.49 0.15 11.61
N ARG A 56 -5.14 1.23 11.18
CA ARG A 56 -4.47 2.47 10.80
C ARG A 56 -3.48 2.97 11.86
N ALA A 57 -3.89 2.92 13.13
CA ALA A 57 -3.07 3.39 14.23
C ALA A 57 -1.81 2.54 14.42
N GLU A 58 -1.88 1.24 14.14
CA GLU A 58 -0.71 0.36 14.14
C GLU A 58 0.18 0.61 12.92
N ILE A 59 -0.38 0.76 11.73
CA ILE A 59 0.35 1.07 10.49
C ILE A 59 1.18 2.35 10.62
N LEU A 60 0.60 3.41 11.20
CA LEU A 60 1.29 4.69 11.36
C LEU A 60 2.30 4.71 12.52
N ARG A 61 2.08 3.92 13.57
CA ARG A 61 3.02 3.81 14.69
C ARG A 61 4.15 2.82 14.42
N ALA A 62 3.98 1.94 13.43
CA ALA A 62 4.99 0.98 13.06
C ALA A 62 6.27 1.73 12.62
N PRO A 63 7.44 1.41 13.22
CA PRO A 63 8.72 1.90 12.73
C PRO A 63 9.06 1.26 11.37
N ASP A 64 8.30 0.24 10.96
CA ASP A 64 8.38 -0.39 9.65
C ASP A 64 8.10 0.61 8.54
N ARG A 65 8.82 0.42 7.46
CA ARG A 65 8.93 1.40 6.38
C ARG A 65 8.20 0.89 5.14
N THR A 66 8.10 -0.42 4.97
CA THR A 66 7.34 -1.05 3.89
C THR A 66 6.10 -1.81 4.39
N VAL A 67 5.13 -2.00 3.50
CA VAL A 67 3.94 -2.80 3.79
C VAL A 67 4.30 -4.28 4.05
N GLY A 68 5.35 -4.79 3.41
CA GLY A 68 5.87 -6.13 3.67
C GLY A 68 6.36 -6.30 5.11
N GLU A 69 7.12 -5.34 5.63
CA GLU A 69 7.58 -5.34 7.02
C GLU A 69 6.41 -5.27 8.02
N ILE A 70 5.41 -4.43 7.73
CA ILE A 70 4.19 -4.33 8.55
C ILE A 70 3.45 -5.68 8.60
N ILE A 71 3.25 -6.31 7.44
CA ILE A 71 2.58 -7.61 7.32
C ILE A 71 3.37 -8.72 8.01
N HIS A 72 4.71 -8.67 7.98
CA HIS A 72 5.57 -9.67 8.60
C HIS A 72 5.37 -9.78 10.13
N ARG A 73 4.83 -8.74 10.78
CA ARG A 73 4.52 -8.78 12.23
C ARG A 73 3.31 -9.65 12.56
N VAL A 74 2.50 -10.03 11.58
CA VAL A 74 1.31 -10.85 11.82
C VAL A 74 1.72 -12.28 12.11
N THR A 75 1.24 -12.81 13.23
CA THR A 75 1.51 -14.21 13.64
C THR A 75 1.13 -15.19 12.52
N GLY A 76 2.06 -16.09 12.19
CA GLY A 76 1.89 -17.09 11.15
C GLY A 76 2.05 -16.57 9.73
N VAL A 77 2.53 -15.32 9.56
CA VAL A 77 2.95 -14.76 8.28
C VAL A 77 4.47 -14.65 8.26
N GLU A 78 5.07 -15.10 7.17
CA GLU A 78 6.48 -14.88 6.87
C GLU A 78 6.55 -14.04 5.60
N VAL A 79 7.50 -13.11 5.51
CA VAL A 79 7.80 -12.38 4.27
C VAL A 79 9.24 -12.67 3.92
N SER A 80 9.44 -13.48 2.89
CA SER A 80 10.78 -13.81 2.40
C SER A 80 11.26 -12.65 1.52
N GLN A 81 12.14 -11.80 2.07
CA GLN A 81 12.82 -10.74 1.31
C GLN A 81 14.28 -11.11 1.10
N ASN A 82 14.66 -11.30 -0.16
CA ASN A 82 16.03 -11.66 -0.53
C ASN A 82 16.72 -10.47 -1.16
N GLY A 83 17.71 -9.89 -0.48
CA GLY A 83 18.52 -8.79 -1.00
C GLY A 83 18.37 -7.48 -0.22
N PRO A 84 18.85 -6.38 -0.79
CA PRO A 84 18.75 -5.06 -0.18
C PRO A 84 17.31 -4.55 -0.08
N ARG A 85 17.18 -3.31 0.37
CA ARG A 85 15.89 -2.66 0.57
C ARG A 85 15.18 -2.46 -0.77
N GLY A 86 13.89 -2.77 -0.84
CA GLY A 86 13.11 -2.72 -2.08
C GLY A 86 13.21 -3.98 -2.96
N SER A 87 14.08 -4.94 -2.60
CA SER A 87 14.15 -6.24 -3.26
C SER A 87 12.87 -7.03 -3.09
N LEU A 88 12.70 -8.06 -3.94
CA LEU A 88 11.51 -8.92 -3.97
C LEU A 88 11.12 -9.42 -2.56
N ALA A 89 9.90 -9.09 -2.12
CA ALA A 89 9.34 -9.47 -0.84
C ALA A 89 8.06 -10.29 -1.03
N LEU A 90 8.16 -11.61 -0.80
CA LEU A 90 7.09 -12.57 -1.05
C LEU A 90 6.46 -13.06 0.27
N PRO A 91 5.14 -12.91 0.45
CA PRO A 91 4.47 -13.40 1.66
C PRO A 91 4.22 -14.91 1.61
N ARG A 92 4.30 -15.56 2.77
CA ARG A 92 3.90 -16.95 3.02
C ARG A 92 3.02 -16.97 4.27
N ILE A 93 2.01 -17.82 4.30
CA ILE A 93 1.11 -17.95 5.45
C ILE A 93 1.10 -19.40 5.90
N ARG A 94 1.44 -19.65 7.17
CA ARG A 94 1.47 -20.98 7.79
C ARG A 94 2.26 -22.02 6.96
N GLY A 95 3.41 -21.62 6.43
CA GLY A 95 4.29 -22.49 5.64
C GLY A 95 3.84 -22.73 4.20
N SER A 96 2.86 -21.99 3.69
CA SER A 96 2.44 -22.07 2.29
C SER A 96 3.53 -21.61 1.32
N GLU A 97 3.36 -21.94 0.04
CA GLU A 97 4.10 -21.27 -1.03
C GLU A 97 3.57 -19.84 -1.24
N PRO A 98 4.37 -18.89 -1.75
CA PRO A 98 3.91 -17.53 -1.97
C PRO A 98 2.81 -17.44 -3.04
N ALA A 99 2.83 -18.35 -4.02
CA ALA A 99 1.78 -18.49 -5.04
C ALA A 99 0.41 -18.93 -4.46
N GLN A 100 0.39 -19.36 -3.19
CA GLN A 100 -0.83 -19.74 -2.46
C GLN A 100 -1.33 -18.62 -1.52
N VAL A 101 -0.74 -17.43 -1.60
CA VAL A 101 -1.19 -16.24 -0.85
C VAL A 101 -1.78 -15.22 -1.81
N LEU A 102 -3.07 -14.96 -1.66
CA LEU A 102 -3.76 -13.96 -2.45
C LEU A 102 -3.58 -12.58 -1.80
N VAL A 103 -3.16 -11.59 -2.60
CA VAL A 103 -3.10 -10.20 -2.20
C VAL A 103 -4.20 -9.41 -2.90
N LEU A 104 -5.03 -8.74 -2.11
CA LEU A 104 -6.11 -7.88 -2.55
C LEU A 104 -5.79 -6.41 -2.24
N LEU A 105 -6.07 -5.52 -3.18
CA LEU A 105 -6.14 -4.08 -2.95
C LEU A 105 -7.56 -3.60 -3.20
N ASP A 106 -8.24 -3.08 -2.18
CA ASP A 106 -9.65 -2.68 -2.24
C ASP A 106 -10.57 -3.76 -2.85
N GLY A 107 -10.28 -5.03 -2.52
CA GLY A 107 -11.01 -6.21 -2.99
C GLY A 107 -10.63 -6.69 -4.39
N ARG A 108 -9.61 -6.11 -5.03
CA ARG A 108 -9.09 -6.55 -6.34
C ARG A 108 -7.82 -7.36 -6.20
N ARG A 109 -7.74 -8.48 -6.91
CA ARG A 109 -6.53 -9.31 -7.03
C ARG A 109 -5.45 -8.51 -7.74
N ILE A 110 -4.29 -8.39 -7.11
CA ILE A 110 -3.11 -7.73 -7.68
C ILE A 110 -1.96 -8.68 -7.95
N ASN A 111 -2.08 -9.96 -7.55
CA ASN A 111 -1.14 -11.02 -7.93
C ASN A 111 -0.95 -11.10 -9.45
N ASP A 112 0.25 -11.47 -9.85
CA ASP A 112 0.58 -11.80 -11.23
C ASP A 112 -0.31 -12.94 -11.74
N ALA A 113 -0.86 -12.77 -12.95
CA ALA A 113 -1.83 -13.71 -13.50
C ALA A 113 -1.22 -15.05 -13.93
N GLN A 114 0.09 -15.10 -14.15
CA GLN A 114 0.80 -16.30 -14.60
C GLN A 114 1.44 -17.06 -13.43
N LEU A 115 2.10 -16.33 -12.53
CA LEU A 115 2.86 -16.91 -11.42
C LEU A 115 2.08 -16.97 -10.11
N ALA A 116 0.93 -16.29 -10.02
CA ALA A 116 0.15 -16.09 -8.78
C ALA A 116 0.95 -15.43 -7.64
N LEU A 117 2.11 -14.84 -7.94
CA LEU A 117 2.98 -14.15 -6.99
C LEU A 117 2.63 -12.68 -6.88
N TYR A 118 2.93 -12.05 -5.74
CA TYR A 118 2.92 -10.61 -5.62
C TYR A 118 4.10 -10.12 -4.79
N ASP A 119 4.89 -9.20 -5.35
CA ASP A 119 5.94 -8.49 -4.62
C ASP A 119 5.34 -7.38 -3.75
N LEU A 120 5.39 -7.52 -2.44
CA LEU A 120 4.87 -6.52 -1.51
C LEU A 120 5.62 -5.19 -1.59
N ASN A 121 6.87 -5.18 -2.08
CA ASN A 121 7.64 -3.95 -2.32
C ASN A 121 7.28 -3.28 -3.66
N SER A 122 6.37 -3.87 -4.45
CA SER A 122 5.82 -3.29 -5.69
C SER A 122 4.37 -2.80 -5.53
N LEU A 123 3.92 -2.61 -4.28
CA LEU A 123 2.60 -2.07 -3.97
C LEU A 123 2.51 -0.57 -4.32
N PRO A 124 1.60 -0.15 -5.22
CA PRO A 124 1.46 1.25 -5.63
C PRO A 124 0.69 2.11 -4.61
N VAL A 125 0.88 1.84 -3.31
CA VAL A 125 0.15 2.49 -2.22
C VAL A 125 1.12 2.80 -1.09
N ALA A 126 1.20 4.07 -0.69
CA ALA A 126 1.95 4.46 0.50
C ALA A 126 1.20 4.01 1.77
N LYS A 127 1.93 3.65 2.84
CA LYS A 127 1.30 3.15 4.08
C LYS A 127 0.31 4.16 4.69
N GLU A 128 0.53 5.45 4.48
CA GLU A 128 -0.34 6.54 4.94
C GLU A 128 -1.72 6.58 4.25
N GLU A 129 -1.82 6.01 3.05
CA GLU A 129 -3.07 5.82 2.31
C GLU A 129 -3.86 4.58 2.79
N ILE A 130 -3.24 3.69 3.56
CA ILE A 130 -3.88 2.46 4.02
C ILE A 130 -4.76 2.77 5.23
N GLU A 131 -6.01 2.33 5.17
CA GLU A 131 -6.95 2.36 6.30
C GLU A 131 -6.68 1.18 7.22
N ARG A 132 -6.53 -0.02 6.65
CA ARG A 132 -6.18 -1.23 7.40
C ARG A 132 -5.69 -2.33 6.46
N ILE A 133 -5.05 -3.33 7.06
CA ILE A 133 -4.67 -4.58 6.38
C ILE A 133 -5.35 -5.73 7.10
N GLU A 134 -6.13 -6.52 6.37
CA GLU A 134 -6.77 -7.72 6.88
C GLU A 134 -5.98 -8.95 6.40
N VAL A 135 -5.58 -9.83 7.31
CA VAL A 135 -4.86 -11.07 7.01
C VAL A 135 -5.68 -12.26 7.46
N LEU A 136 -6.26 -12.95 6.50
CA LEU A 136 -7.01 -14.18 6.68
C LEU A 136 -6.07 -15.38 6.49
N ARG A 137 -5.91 -16.21 7.52
CA ARG A 137 -5.01 -17.38 7.48
C ARG A 137 -5.78 -18.67 7.23
N GLY A 138 -5.32 -19.45 6.26
CA GLY A 138 -5.90 -20.76 5.91
C GLY A 138 -6.74 -20.72 4.64
N GLY A 139 -7.38 -21.85 4.34
CA GLY A 139 -8.06 -22.10 3.06
C GLY A 139 -9.24 -21.15 2.82
N ALA A 140 -8.98 -20.09 2.07
CA ALA A 140 -10.00 -19.16 1.56
C ALA A 140 -10.32 -19.43 0.09
N SER A 141 -9.88 -20.58 -0.43
CA SER A 141 -10.06 -20.97 -1.82
C SER A 141 -11.51 -21.11 -2.28
N ALA A 142 -12.43 -21.43 -1.36
CA ALA A 142 -13.86 -21.47 -1.68
C ALA A 142 -14.40 -20.11 -2.14
N LEU A 143 -13.86 -19.01 -1.59
CA LEU A 143 -14.28 -17.65 -1.94
C LEU A 143 -13.41 -17.02 -3.03
N TYR A 144 -12.12 -17.35 -3.05
CA TYR A 144 -11.13 -16.62 -3.83
C TYR A 144 -10.34 -17.44 -4.85
N GLY A 145 -10.52 -18.76 -4.89
CA GLY A 145 -9.82 -19.67 -5.81
C GLY A 145 -8.49 -20.22 -5.29
N THR A 146 -7.74 -20.87 -6.18
CA THR A 146 -6.51 -21.64 -5.86
C THR A 146 -5.44 -20.82 -5.15
N ASP A 147 -5.31 -19.54 -5.50
CA ASP A 147 -4.25 -18.67 -4.99
C ASP A 147 -4.47 -18.25 -3.52
N ALA A 148 -5.58 -18.66 -2.90
CA ALA A 148 -5.93 -18.35 -1.52
C ALA A 148 -5.88 -19.59 -0.60
N MET A 149 -5.12 -20.62 -0.98
CA MET A 149 -4.95 -21.84 -0.19
C MET A 149 -4.23 -21.59 1.15
N GLY A 150 -3.17 -20.78 1.13
CA GLY A 150 -2.43 -20.38 2.33
C GLY A 150 -3.14 -19.27 3.10
N GLY A 151 -3.78 -18.34 2.37
CA GLY A 151 -4.59 -17.28 2.96
C GLY A 151 -4.78 -16.08 2.04
N VAL A 152 -5.29 -14.99 2.61
CA VAL A 152 -5.56 -13.73 1.91
C VAL A 152 -4.97 -12.57 2.72
N ILE A 153 -4.24 -11.70 2.05
CA ILE A 153 -3.84 -10.38 2.55
C ILE A 153 -4.67 -9.35 1.80
N HIS A 154 -5.49 -8.58 2.50
CA HIS A 154 -6.36 -7.58 1.91
C HIS A 154 -6.01 -6.20 2.45
N ILE A 155 -5.49 -5.37 1.56
CA ILE A 155 -5.08 -4.01 1.83
C ILE A 155 -6.26 -3.11 1.45
N ILE A 156 -6.79 -2.39 2.44
CA ILE A 156 -7.92 -1.47 2.26
C ILE A 156 -7.41 -0.04 2.37
N THR A 157 -7.67 0.76 1.34
CA THR A 157 -7.27 2.18 1.30
C THR A 157 -8.32 3.07 1.94
N LYS A 158 -7.86 4.22 2.45
CA LYS A 158 -8.70 5.27 3.01
C LYS A 158 -9.63 5.84 1.95
N ARG A 159 -10.89 6.06 2.32
CA ARG A 159 -11.84 6.84 1.52
C ARG A 159 -11.83 8.31 1.90
N ALA A 160 -12.17 9.17 0.95
CA ALA A 160 -12.40 10.59 1.23
C ALA A 160 -13.65 10.76 2.11
N SER A 161 -13.57 11.64 3.12
CA SER A 161 -14.64 11.89 4.08
C SER A 161 -14.97 13.38 4.19
N LYS A 162 -16.09 13.72 4.83
CA LYS A 162 -16.49 15.12 5.08
C LYS A 162 -15.43 15.92 5.84
N THR A 163 -14.73 15.24 6.75
CA THR A 163 -13.58 15.80 7.44
C THR A 163 -12.33 15.60 6.58
N PRO A 164 -11.59 16.68 6.24
CA PRO A 164 -10.35 16.55 5.49
C PRO A 164 -9.32 15.76 6.30
N SER A 165 -8.56 14.92 5.63
CA SER A 165 -7.47 14.14 6.23
C SER A 165 -6.19 14.41 5.47
N THR A 166 -5.28 15.17 6.09
CA THR A 166 -3.96 15.48 5.56
C THR A 166 -2.90 14.81 6.41
N TYR A 167 -1.90 14.23 5.77
CA TYR A 167 -0.72 13.66 6.39
C TYR A 167 0.52 14.11 5.64
N VAL A 168 1.52 14.57 6.38
CA VAL A 168 2.83 14.98 5.85
C VAL A 168 3.89 14.37 6.75
N SER A 169 4.87 13.70 6.16
CA SER A 169 6.02 13.17 6.89
C SER A 169 7.32 13.34 6.12
N ALA A 170 8.39 13.50 6.88
CA ALA A 170 9.75 13.45 6.38
C ALA A 170 10.59 12.65 7.38
N SER A 171 11.37 11.69 6.90
CA SER A 171 12.25 10.85 7.73
C SER A 171 13.63 10.78 7.11
N LEU A 172 14.66 10.82 7.96
CA LEU A 172 16.06 10.64 7.59
C LEU A 172 16.64 9.46 8.37
N GLY A 173 17.57 8.72 7.79
CA GLY A 173 18.10 7.50 8.39
C GLY A 173 19.51 7.14 7.93
N ARG A 174 19.99 6.00 8.41
CA ARG A 174 21.29 5.43 8.01
C ARG A 174 21.32 5.17 6.50
N PHE A 175 22.52 5.16 5.92
CA PHE A 175 22.73 4.96 4.47
C PHE A 175 22.08 6.05 3.61
N ASP A 176 22.16 7.30 4.09
CA ASP A 176 21.49 8.47 3.49
C ASP A 176 20.02 8.19 3.11
N THR A 177 19.33 7.45 3.97
CA THR A 177 17.94 7.08 3.72
C THR A 177 17.07 8.31 3.92
N GLN A 178 16.24 8.63 2.93
CA GLN A 178 15.30 9.75 2.99
C GLN A 178 13.91 9.28 2.55
N GLU A 179 12.89 9.65 3.31
CA GLU A 179 11.50 9.33 3.03
C GLU A 179 10.65 10.59 3.15
N TYR A 180 9.82 10.86 2.16
CA TYR A 180 8.91 12.00 2.14
C TYR A 180 7.54 11.54 1.69
N THR A 181 6.51 11.84 2.47
CA THR A 181 5.13 11.51 2.11
C THR A 181 4.23 12.72 2.29
N LEU A 182 3.38 12.95 1.30
CA LEU A 182 2.23 13.84 1.35
C LEU A 182 1.00 13.02 0.97
N SER A 183 -0.01 12.99 1.84
CA SER A 183 -1.29 12.36 1.53
C SER A 183 -2.43 13.26 1.99
N HIS A 184 -3.38 13.53 1.11
CA HIS A 184 -4.53 14.38 1.40
C HIS A 184 -5.80 13.78 0.80
N ARG A 185 -6.88 13.73 1.58
CA ARG A 185 -8.21 13.29 1.11
C ARG A 185 -9.30 14.16 1.70
N TRP A 186 -10.28 14.54 0.91
CA TRP A 186 -11.42 15.32 1.37
C TRP A 186 -12.65 15.14 0.46
N LYS A 187 -13.83 15.11 1.07
CA LYS A 187 -15.14 15.00 0.41
C LYS A 187 -16.10 16.03 1.00
N PRO A 188 -16.02 17.31 0.59
CA PRO A 188 -16.89 18.37 1.13
C PRO A 188 -18.37 18.22 0.75
N GLY A 189 -18.69 17.43 -0.26
CA GLY A 189 -20.05 17.24 -0.76
C GLY A 189 -20.17 15.94 -1.55
N ALA A 190 -20.90 15.99 -2.67
CA ALA A 190 -21.09 14.81 -3.54
C ALA A 190 -19.79 14.32 -4.18
N VAL A 191 -18.78 15.19 -4.35
CA VAL A 191 -17.48 14.85 -4.92
C VAL A 191 -16.44 14.74 -3.82
N GLY A 192 -15.73 13.61 -3.79
CA GLY A 192 -14.55 13.37 -2.98
C GLY A 192 -13.30 13.25 -3.84
N TYR A 193 -12.16 13.61 -3.27
CA TYR A 193 -10.88 13.44 -3.92
C TYR A 193 -9.80 13.01 -2.95
N GLY A 194 -8.76 12.39 -3.50
CA GLY A 194 -7.58 11.95 -2.79
C GLY A 194 -6.32 12.11 -3.63
N LEU A 195 -5.23 12.50 -2.99
CA LEU A 195 -3.89 12.59 -3.57
C LEU A 195 -2.89 12.00 -2.59
N THR A 196 -1.97 11.20 -3.10
CA THR A 196 -0.82 10.68 -2.35
C THR A 196 0.43 10.79 -3.22
N ILE A 197 1.49 11.33 -2.63
CA ILE A 197 2.82 11.41 -3.23
C ILE A 197 3.78 10.92 -2.16
N ALA A 198 4.55 9.87 -2.47
CA ALA A 198 5.60 9.39 -1.61
C ALA A 198 6.89 9.20 -2.41
N ARG A 199 8.02 9.57 -1.80
CA ARG A 199 9.36 9.33 -2.32
C ARG A 199 10.21 8.70 -1.23
N GLU A 200 11.00 7.72 -1.60
CA GLU A 200 11.92 7.03 -0.72
C GLU A 200 13.24 6.78 -1.46
N THR A 201 14.37 7.10 -0.83
CA THR A 201 15.72 6.92 -1.38
C THR A 201 16.66 6.36 -0.34
N SER A 202 17.69 5.60 -0.76
CA SER A 202 18.77 5.15 0.12
C SER A 202 20.01 4.78 -0.70
N ASP A 203 21.20 5.02 -0.16
CA ASP A 203 22.47 4.55 -0.72
C ASP A 203 22.68 3.04 -0.53
N GLY A 204 21.88 2.41 0.33
CA GLY A 204 22.05 1.01 0.70
C GLY A 204 23.29 0.75 1.56
N TYR A 205 23.43 -0.50 2.00
CA TYR A 205 24.48 -0.89 2.95
C TYR A 205 25.69 -1.56 2.29
N ARG A 206 25.62 -1.81 0.98
CA ARG A 206 26.67 -2.40 0.12
C ARG A 206 26.77 -1.61 -1.19
N PRO A 207 27.90 -1.70 -1.91
CA PRO A 207 27.98 -1.20 -3.30
C PRO A 207 26.83 -1.75 -4.15
N ASN A 208 26.28 -0.93 -5.05
CA ASN A 208 25.14 -1.25 -5.92
C ASN A 208 23.91 -1.79 -5.16
N SER A 209 23.65 -1.31 -3.95
CA SER A 209 22.43 -1.64 -3.17
C SER A 209 21.55 -0.42 -2.89
N ASP A 210 21.83 0.67 -3.60
CA ASP A 210 21.01 1.87 -3.61
C ASP A 210 19.62 1.57 -4.17
N TYR A 211 18.63 2.34 -3.75
CA TYR A 211 17.31 2.30 -4.37
C TYR A 211 16.62 3.66 -4.29
N GLU A 212 15.71 3.85 -5.23
CA GLU A 212 14.78 4.96 -5.27
C GLU A 212 13.38 4.41 -5.56
N ASN A 213 12.38 4.95 -4.86
CA ASN A 213 10.99 4.57 -5.01
C ASN A 213 10.11 5.82 -5.02
N TRP A 214 9.20 5.88 -5.98
CA TRP A 214 8.17 6.91 -6.10
C TRP A 214 6.80 6.25 -6.14
N ILE A 215 5.89 6.71 -5.29
CA ILE A 215 4.47 6.33 -5.32
C ILE A 215 3.64 7.58 -5.60
N LEU A 216 2.77 7.49 -6.59
CA LEU A 216 1.79 8.52 -6.94
C LEU A 216 0.40 7.89 -6.93
N GLY A 217 -0.50 8.39 -6.10
CA GLY A 217 -1.88 7.93 -5.99
C GLY A 217 -2.86 9.08 -6.17
N GLY A 218 -3.87 8.89 -7.00
CA GLY A 218 -4.98 9.81 -7.20
C GLY A 218 -6.30 9.07 -7.11
N GLU A 219 -7.29 9.70 -6.48
CA GLU A 219 -8.64 9.16 -6.36
C GLU A 219 -9.67 10.27 -6.57
N LEU A 220 -10.75 9.93 -7.28
CA LEU A 220 -11.95 10.74 -7.40
C LEU A 220 -13.15 9.86 -7.06
N SER A 221 -14.04 10.35 -6.20
CA SER A 221 -15.32 9.72 -5.92
C SER A 221 -16.46 10.71 -6.17
N TYR A 222 -17.59 10.20 -6.64
CA TYR A 222 -18.80 10.97 -6.89
C TYR A 222 -20.02 10.19 -6.41
N GLU A 223 -20.86 10.84 -5.61
CA GLU A 223 -22.14 10.33 -5.14
C GLU A 223 -23.29 10.99 -5.92
N PRO A 224 -23.74 10.40 -7.04
CA PRO A 224 -24.82 10.99 -7.84
C PRO A 224 -26.18 10.96 -7.12
N ALA A 225 -26.36 10.01 -6.20
CA ALA A 225 -27.57 9.82 -5.39
C ALA A 225 -27.21 9.19 -4.04
N PRO A 226 -28.08 9.29 -3.02
CA PRO A 226 -27.88 8.59 -1.75
C PRO A 226 -27.62 7.09 -1.97
N HIS A 227 -26.63 6.54 -1.27
CA HIS A 227 -26.22 5.13 -1.40
C HIS A 227 -25.71 4.72 -2.79
N SER A 228 -25.26 5.67 -3.60
CA SER A 228 -24.57 5.38 -4.86
C SER A 228 -23.22 6.08 -4.91
N GLU A 229 -22.18 5.38 -5.35
CA GLU A 229 -20.84 5.92 -5.47
C GLU A 229 -20.19 5.43 -6.76
N ILE A 230 -19.67 6.36 -7.55
CA ILE A 230 -18.70 6.11 -8.62
C ILE A 230 -17.34 6.48 -8.05
N ARG A 231 -16.36 5.59 -8.17
CA ARG A 231 -14.97 5.82 -7.74
C ARG A 231 -14.02 5.50 -8.87
N PHE A 232 -13.13 6.43 -9.15
CA PHE A 232 -11.99 6.25 -10.03
C PHE A 232 -10.71 6.41 -9.21
N ALA A 233 -9.76 5.50 -9.36
CA ALA A 233 -8.44 5.64 -8.76
C ALA A 233 -7.35 5.30 -9.78
N ALA A 234 -6.25 6.03 -9.70
CA ALA A 234 -5.05 5.82 -10.50
C ALA A 234 -3.85 5.82 -9.56
N ARG A 235 -3.08 4.74 -9.56
CA ARG A 235 -1.96 4.54 -8.64
C ARG A 235 -0.75 4.05 -9.40
N SER A 236 0.40 4.66 -9.16
CA SER A 236 1.64 4.27 -9.81
C SER A 236 2.75 4.13 -8.80
N ILE A 237 3.59 3.12 -9.01
CA ILE A 237 4.89 2.99 -8.36
C ILE A 237 5.97 2.93 -9.43
N ARG A 238 7.06 3.66 -9.20
CA ARG A 238 8.30 3.57 -9.96
C ARG A 238 9.43 3.32 -9.00
N LYS A 239 10.03 2.14 -9.11
CA LYS A 239 11.10 1.68 -8.24
C LYS A 239 12.31 1.37 -9.09
N GLU A 240 13.46 1.83 -8.65
CA GLU A 240 14.75 1.49 -9.23
C GLU A 240 15.67 1.03 -8.10
N ILE A 241 16.33 -0.10 -8.30
CA ILE A 241 17.16 -0.75 -7.29
C ILE A 241 18.42 -1.32 -7.94
N GLY A 242 19.56 -1.13 -7.26
CA GLY A 242 20.79 -1.83 -7.59
C GLY A 242 20.71 -3.31 -7.24
N ALA A 243 21.22 -4.17 -8.11
CA ALA A 243 21.25 -5.61 -7.96
C ALA A 243 22.70 -6.07 -7.70
N PRO A 244 23.20 -5.97 -6.46
CA PRO A 244 24.63 -6.15 -6.19
C PRO A 244 25.10 -7.61 -6.29
N ASN A 245 24.16 -8.54 -6.57
CA ASN A 245 24.37 -9.98 -6.58
C ASN A 245 25.01 -10.49 -5.26
N THR A 246 25.61 -11.68 -5.29
CA THR A 246 26.25 -12.28 -4.10
C THR A 246 27.54 -11.53 -3.74
N ILE A 247 27.96 -11.66 -2.48
CA ILE A 247 29.24 -11.09 -2.01
C ILE A 247 30.43 -11.69 -2.78
N GLN A 248 30.30 -12.94 -3.26
CA GLN A 248 31.37 -13.64 -3.97
C GLN A 248 31.47 -13.24 -5.45
N PHE A 249 30.35 -12.89 -6.05
CA PHE A 249 30.24 -12.47 -7.45
C PHE A 249 29.43 -11.18 -7.52
N PRO A 250 30.00 -10.05 -7.05
CA PRO A 250 29.27 -8.80 -7.06
C PRO A 250 29.10 -8.31 -8.49
N ASP A 251 27.92 -7.77 -8.78
CA ASP A 251 27.67 -7.04 -10.02
C ASP A 251 27.51 -5.55 -9.67
N PRO A 252 28.48 -4.70 -10.01
CA PRO A 252 28.48 -3.30 -9.58
C PRO A 252 27.52 -2.43 -10.39
N ASP A 253 27.07 -2.87 -11.55
CA ASP A 253 26.33 -2.03 -12.51
C ASP A 253 24.92 -2.58 -12.82
N ASP A 254 24.59 -3.83 -12.44
CA ASP A 254 23.25 -4.40 -12.65
C ASP A 254 22.15 -3.64 -11.89
N ARG A 255 21.08 -3.29 -12.58
CA ARG A 255 19.94 -2.54 -12.02
C ARG A 255 18.60 -3.10 -12.50
N GLN A 256 17.65 -3.11 -11.57
CA GLN A 256 16.26 -3.44 -11.85
C GLN A 256 15.39 -2.18 -11.76
N LYS A 257 14.53 -1.99 -12.75
CA LYS A 257 13.51 -0.92 -12.78
C LYS A 257 12.12 -1.54 -12.87
N ASP A 258 11.29 -1.24 -11.89
CA ASP A 258 9.89 -1.68 -11.83
C ASP A 258 8.97 -0.48 -11.97
N ASN A 259 8.06 -0.55 -12.93
CA ASN A 259 7.04 0.45 -13.16
C ASN A 259 5.68 -0.25 -13.14
N ASN A 260 4.82 0.17 -12.22
CA ASN A 260 3.45 -0.32 -12.16
C ASN A 260 2.49 0.88 -12.23
N LEU A 261 1.44 0.75 -13.04
CA LEU A 261 0.30 1.65 -13.07
C LEU A 261 -0.98 0.82 -12.91
N LEU A 262 -1.72 1.11 -11.85
CA LEU A 262 -2.99 0.49 -11.53
C LEU A 262 -4.10 1.52 -11.68
N LEU A 263 -5.01 1.25 -12.61
CA LEU A 263 -6.20 2.05 -12.88
C LEU A 263 -7.44 1.30 -12.45
N ASP A 264 -8.34 2.00 -11.80
CA ASP A 264 -9.48 1.43 -11.12
C ASP A 264 -10.72 2.26 -11.36
N LEU A 265 -11.81 1.62 -11.79
CA LEU A 265 -13.13 2.23 -11.90
C LEU A 265 -14.14 1.33 -11.21
N SER A 266 -14.94 1.86 -10.30
CA SER A 266 -16.02 1.12 -9.66
C SER A 266 -17.27 1.97 -9.53
N TYR A 267 -18.42 1.31 -9.65
CA TYR A 267 -19.72 1.85 -9.30
C TYR A 267 -20.42 0.89 -8.35
N GLN A 268 -21.07 1.42 -7.33
CA GLN A 268 -21.95 0.66 -6.46
C GLN A 268 -23.11 1.54 -6.06
N GLY A 269 -24.34 1.10 -6.29
CA GLY A 269 -25.51 1.81 -5.81
C GLY A 269 -26.84 1.24 -6.27
N LYS A 270 -27.92 1.89 -5.83
CA LYS A 270 -29.28 1.59 -6.29
C LYS A 270 -29.56 2.34 -7.60
N TRP A 271 -29.89 1.59 -8.65
CA TRP A 271 -30.38 2.16 -9.90
C TRP A 271 -31.89 2.43 -9.83
N THR A 272 -32.63 1.53 -9.16
CA THR A 272 -34.03 1.70 -8.73
C THR A 272 -34.17 1.22 -7.27
N PRO A 273 -35.30 1.46 -6.57
CA PRO A 273 -35.48 0.97 -5.20
C PRO A 273 -35.25 -0.53 -5.02
N GLU A 274 -35.55 -1.32 -6.06
CA GLU A 274 -35.45 -2.78 -6.12
C GLU A 274 -34.14 -3.30 -6.73
N LEU A 275 -33.40 -2.48 -7.48
CA LEU A 275 -32.22 -2.91 -8.25
C LEU A 275 -30.92 -2.30 -7.70
N ASN A 276 -30.11 -3.15 -7.08
CA ASN A 276 -28.72 -2.83 -6.75
C ASN A 276 -27.82 -3.18 -7.94
N LEU A 277 -27.05 -2.21 -8.42
CA LEU A 277 -26.07 -2.40 -9.48
C LEU A 277 -24.65 -2.18 -8.92
N SER A 278 -23.73 -3.06 -9.28
CA SER A 278 -22.31 -2.89 -9.00
C SER A 278 -21.49 -3.21 -10.24
N PHE A 279 -20.52 -2.36 -10.54
CA PHE A 279 -19.56 -2.54 -11.62
C PHE A 279 -18.16 -2.29 -11.08
N LYS A 280 -17.19 -3.11 -11.51
CA LYS A 280 -15.78 -2.90 -11.21
C LYS A 280 -14.97 -3.23 -12.46
N GLY A 281 -14.18 -2.26 -12.91
CA GLY A 281 -13.15 -2.42 -13.93
C GLY A 281 -11.80 -2.05 -13.35
N PHE A 282 -10.75 -2.74 -13.80
CA PHE A 282 -9.39 -2.40 -13.44
C PHE A 282 -8.44 -2.72 -14.59
N GLN A 283 -7.31 -2.02 -14.63
CA GLN A 283 -6.20 -2.29 -15.52
C GLN A 283 -4.91 -2.18 -14.73
N ASN A 284 -4.11 -3.24 -14.76
CA ASN A 284 -2.76 -3.27 -14.22
C ASN A 284 -1.77 -3.25 -15.40
N ILE A 285 -0.87 -2.26 -15.42
CA ILE A 285 0.20 -2.14 -16.41
C ILE A 285 1.51 -2.23 -15.66
N TYR A 286 2.10 -3.42 -15.66
CA TYR A 286 3.36 -3.71 -15.01
C TYR A 286 4.47 -3.88 -16.03
N ARG A 287 5.62 -3.23 -15.79
CA ARG A 287 6.84 -3.38 -16.58
C ARG A 287 8.03 -3.46 -15.65
N MET A 288 8.79 -4.54 -15.79
CA MET A 288 10.04 -4.80 -15.11
C MET A 288 11.14 -4.89 -16.18
N THR A 289 12.22 -4.14 -15.99
CA THR A 289 13.38 -4.14 -16.90
C THR A 289 14.65 -4.29 -16.10
N PHE A 290 15.53 -5.13 -16.61
CA PHE A 290 16.89 -5.32 -16.10
C PHE A 290 17.88 -4.67 -17.04
N ASP A 291 18.82 -3.94 -16.47
CA ASP A 291 19.89 -3.24 -17.17
C ASP A 291 21.23 -3.76 -16.61
N PRO A 292 21.92 -4.68 -17.30
CA PRO A 292 23.07 -5.39 -16.76
C PRO A 292 24.38 -4.57 -16.73
N GLY A 293 24.34 -3.26 -16.95
CA GLY A 293 25.54 -2.40 -17.00
C GLY A 293 26.26 -2.40 -18.34
#